data_AF-A0AAE3HZY9-F1
#
_entry.id   AF-A0AAE3HZY9-F1
#
_cell.length_a   1.000
_cell.length_b   1.000
_cell.length_c   1.000
_cell.angle_alpha   90.00
_cell.angle_beta   90.00
_cell.angle_gamma   90.00
#
_symmetry.space_group_name_H-M   'P 1'
#
loop_
_entity.id
_entity.type
_entity.pdbx_description
1 polymer ?
#
loop_
_entity_poly.entity_id
_entity_poly.type
_entity_poly.pdbx_seq_one_letter_code
_entity_poly.pdbx_strand_id
1 'polypeptide(L)'
;MSQNLISLQLSTTDLAAVDSALKTIEDKLTGLIDLSIEQRRFLNKMGDKSEAFARTAVEVLGNNPNVLPANFNLAEVRRDLAAFDQLRSRLVRVNRIQERMADSQLALGSDVMNAVLEGYAFLKVAGKGEGLDAARKALSVRFAKSPRKKEEVAGD
;
A
#
# COMPACT_ATOMS: atom_id res chain seq x y z
N MET A 1 8.68 13.04 -27.89
CA MET A 1 9.06 11.64 -27.63
C MET A 1 8.14 11.13 -26.56
N SER A 2 7.35 10.10 -26.86
CA SER A 2 6.46 9.47 -25.89
C SER A 2 7.32 8.86 -24.77
N GLN A 3 6.92 9.13 -23.52
CA GLN A 3 7.57 8.56 -22.35
C GLN A 3 7.37 7.02 -22.35
N ASN A 4 8.43 6.29 -21.99
CA ASN A 4 8.42 4.82 -21.82
C ASN A 4 9.40 4.44 -20.70
N LEU A 5 8.94 4.48 -19.46
CA LEU A 5 9.70 4.19 -18.25
C LEU A 5 9.88 2.69 -18.04
N ILE A 6 8.90 1.87 -18.42
CA ILE A 6 8.96 0.41 -18.26
C ILE A 6 8.13 -0.32 -19.33
N SER A 7 8.67 -1.45 -19.81
CA SER A 7 7.92 -2.42 -20.62
C SER A 7 7.79 -3.73 -19.86
N LEU A 8 6.65 -3.91 -19.19
CA LEU A 8 6.36 -5.08 -18.37
C LEU A 8 5.26 -5.92 -19.03
N GLN A 9 5.55 -7.21 -19.23
CA GLN A 9 4.58 -8.20 -19.69
C GLN A 9 4.49 -9.30 -18.64
N LEU A 10 3.28 -9.54 -18.12
CA LEU A 10 3.01 -10.58 -17.13
C LEU A 10 2.35 -11.75 -17.84
N SER A 11 2.97 -12.93 -17.79
CA SER A 11 2.39 -14.14 -18.37
C SER A 11 1.22 -14.64 -17.50
N THR A 12 0.27 -15.35 -18.11
CA THR A 12 -0.84 -15.97 -17.38
C THR A 12 -0.35 -17.02 -16.38
N THR A 13 0.75 -17.72 -16.71
CA THR A 13 1.41 -18.67 -15.82
C THR A 13 1.99 -17.99 -14.58
N ASP A 14 2.69 -16.86 -14.75
CA ASP A 14 3.27 -16.12 -13.62
C ASP A 14 2.19 -15.53 -12.72
N LEU A 15 1.11 -14.99 -13.30
CA LEU A 15 -0.02 -14.47 -12.54
C LEU A 15 -0.68 -15.56 -11.69
N ALA A 16 -0.95 -16.73 -12.27
CA ALA A 16 -1.50 -17.86 -11.52
C ALA A 16 -0.58 -18.35 -10.40
N ALA A 17 0.74 -18.32 -10.61
CA ALA A 17 1.73 -18.65 -9.58
C ALA A 17 1.74 -17.62 -8.44
N VAL A 18 1.62 -16.32 -8.76
CA VAL A 18 1.48 -15.25 -7.76
C VAL A 18 0.21 -15.42 -6.95
N ASP A 19 -0.94 -15.66 -7.59
CA ASP A 19 -2.22 -15.86 -6.91
C ASP A 19 -2.17 -17.09 -5.96
N SER A 20 -1.54 -18.17 -6.41
CA SER A 20 -1.33 -19.37 -5.58
C SER A 20 -0.41 -19.08 -4.38
N ALA A 21 0.61 -18.26 -4.55
CA ALA A 21 1.51 -17.85 -3.47
C ALA A 21 0.80 -16.95 -2.46
N LEU A 22 -0.02 -15.99 -2.92
CA LEU A 22 -0.84 -15.14 -2.06
C LEU A 22 -1.81 -15.98 -1.23
N LYS A 23 -2.53 -16.92 -1.88
CA LYS A 23 -3.40 -17.86 -1.19
C LYS A 23 -2.66 -18.67 -0.12
N THR A 24 -1.45 -19.14 -0.43
CA THR A 24 -0.64 -19.88 0.54
C THR A 24 -0.28 -19.01 1.75
N ILE A 25 0.01 -17.72 1.55
CA ILE A 25 0.29 -16.78 2.65
C ILE A 25 -0.97 -16.61 3.52
N GLU A 26 -2.14 -16.40 2.92
CA GLU A 26 -3.43 -16.29 3.61
C GLU A 26 -3.74 -17.55 4.44
N ASP A 27 -3.61 -18.73 3.82
CA ASP A 27 -3.91 -20.02 4.45
C ASP A 27 -2.94 -20.36 5.60
N LYS A 28 -1.71 -19.84 5.58
CA LYS A 28 -0.70 -20.09 6.64
C LYS A 28 -0.67 -19.04 7.74
N LEU A 29 -1.24 -17.85 7.50
CA LEU A 29 -1.24 -16.73 8.44
C LEU A 29 -2.66 -16.39 8.93
N THR A 30 -3.49 -17.40 9.14
CA THR A 30 -4.89 -17.26 9.61
C THR A 30 -5.03 -16.61 10.99
N GLY A 31 -3.96 -16.58 11.79
CA GLY A 31 -3.92 -15.90 13.09
C GLY A 31 -3.64 -14.39 13.02
N LEU A 32 -3.46 -13.81 11.83
CA LEU A 32 -3.32 -12.37 11.70
C LEU A 32 -4.63 -11.66 12.02
N ILE A 33 -4.50 -10.46 12.58
CA ILE A 33 -5.64 -9.61 12.94
C ILE A 33 -5.68 -8.37 12.05
N ASP A 34 -6.88 -7.82 11.86
CA ASP A 34 -7.06 -6.48 11.32
C ASP A 34 -7.39 -5.50 12.46
N LEU A 35 -6.79 -4.31 12.39
CA LEU A 35 -6.97 -3.26 13.38
C LEU A 35 -7.68 -2.08 12.73
N SER A 36 -8.82 -1.70 13.29
CA SER A 36 -9.53 -0.48 12.91
C SER A 36 -8.67 0.76 13.17
N ILE A 37 -9.00 1.86 12.50
CA ILE A 37 -8.31 3.16 12.69
C ILE A 37 -8.34 3.57 14.17
N GLU A 38 -9.48 3.39 14.85
CA GLU A 38 -9.63 3.71 16.27
C GLU A 38 -8.76 2.79 17.14
N GLN A 39 -8.79 1.47 16.94
CA GLN A 39 -7.93 0.54 17.68
C GLN A 39 -6.46 0.94 17.55
N ARG A 40 -6.00 1.23 16.33
CA ARG A 40 -4.62 1.61 16.03
C ARG A 40 -4.20 2.93 16.69
N ARG A 41 -5.15 3.84 16.95
CA ARG A 41 -4.91 5.12 17.63
C ARG A 41 -4.56 4.95 19.10
N PHE A 42 -5.22 4.02 19.80
CA PHE A 42 -5.09 3.83 21.24
C PHE A 42 -4.02 2.81 21.67
N LEU A 43 -3.39 2.11 20.73
CA LEU A 43 -2.30 1.17 21.04
C LEU A 43 -1.01 1.88 21.46
N ASN A 44 -0.34 1.34 22.47
CA ASN A 44 1.05 1.67 22.79
C ASN A 44 1.96 1.11 21.69
N LYS A 45 2.55 2.00 20.91
CA LYS A 45 3.34 1.64 19.73
C LYS A 45 4.77 1.30 20.11
N MET A 46 5.24 0.18 19.58
CA MET A 46 6.64 -0.22 19.65
C MET A 46 7.36 0.20 18.38
N GLY A 47 8.07 1.33 18.43
CA GLY A 47 9.02 1.75 17.39
C GLY A 47 10.45 1.34 17.77
N ASP A 48 11.45 1.72 16.97
CA ASP A 48 12.83 1.22 17.13
C ASP A 48 13.40 1.37 18.55
N LYS A 49 13.20 2.54 19.18
CA LYS A 49 13.67 2.79 20.56
C LYS A 49 12.93 1.96 21.60
N SER A 50 11.61 1.85 21.50
CA SER A 50 10.81 1.08 22.46
C SER A 50 10.97 -0.42 22.26
N GLU A 51 11.31 -0.88 21.07
CA GLU A 51 11.67 -2.28 20.82
C GLU A 51 12.97 -2.67 21.54
N ALA A 52 14.02 -1.86 21.41
CA ALA A 52 15.28 -2.10 22.11
C ALA A 52 15.08 -2.14 23.64
N PHE A 53 14.25 -1.24 24.16
CA PHE A 53 13.82 -1.27 25.56
C PHE A 53 13.07 -2.57 25.90
N ALA A 54 12.07 -2.96 25.11
CA ALA A 54 11.26 -4.14 25.38
C ALA A 54 12.10 -5.42 25.44
N ARG A 55 13.05 -5.60 24.52
CA ARG A 55 13.97 -6.76 24.53
C ARG A 55 14.80 -6.83 25.80
N THR A 56 15.43 -5.70 26.15
CA THR A 56 16.24 -5.58 27.36
C THR A 56 15.39 -5.84 28.61
N ALA A 57 14.18 -5.28 28.65
CA ALA A 57 13.26 -5.48 29.76
C ALA A 57 12.85 -6.95 29.91
N VAL A 58 12.50 -7.65 28.82
CA VAL A 58 12.13 -9.09 28.86
C VAL A 58 13.27 -9.97 29.38
N GLU A 59 14.52 -9.64 29.05
CA GLU A 59 15.69 -10.32 29.59
C GLU A 59 15.87 -10.05 31.08
N VAL A 60 15.88 -8.78 31.49
CA VAL A 60 16.03 -8.38 32.89
C VAL A 60 14.92 -8.99 33.76
N LEU A 61 13.67 -8.95 33.32
CA LEU A 61 12.54 -9.55 34.03
C LEU A 61 12.65 -11.07 34.12
N GLY A 62 13.23 -11.73 33.11
CA GLY A 62 13.51 -13.17 33.14
C GLY A 62 14.59 -13.58 34.12
N ASN A 63 15.61 -12.74 34.27
CA ASN A 63 16.69 -12.98 35.24
C ASN A 63 16.27 -12.63 36.68
N ASN A 64 15.18 -11.87 36.85
CA ASN A 64 14.71 -11.40 38.15
C ASN A 64 13.21 -11.72 38.36
N PRO A 65 12.76 -12.98 38.26
CA PRO A 65 11.33 -13.31 38.30
C PRO A 65 10.65 -12.91 39.62
N ASN A 66 11.40 -12.82 40.72
CA ASN A 66 10.89 -12.47 42.05
C ASN A 66 10.34 -11.04 42.15
N VAL A 67 10.69 -10.12 41.23
CA VAL A 67 10.14 -8.75 41.22
C VAL A 67 8.75 -8.70 40.59
N LEU A 68 8.33 -9.76 39.90
CA LEU A 68 7.07 -9.83 39.20
C LEU A 68 5.96 -10.33 40.13
N PRO A 69 4.75 -9.75 40.07
CA PRO A 69 3.61 -10.30 40.79
C PRO A 69 3.21 -11.65 40.20
N ALA A 70 2.56 -12.50 41.01
CA ALA A 70 2.21 -13.88 40.62
C ALA A 70 1.29 -13.98 39.39
N ASN A 71 0.53 -12.93 39.08
CA ASN A 71 -0.35 -12.88 37.91
C ASN A 71 0.33 -12.35 36.64
N PHE A 72 1.61 -11.99 36.68
CA PHE A 72 2.34 -11.53 35.50
C PHE A 72 2.82 -12.70 34.66
N ASN A 73 2.35 -12.79 33.41
CA ASN A 73 2.68 -13.89 32.51
C ASN A 73 3.90 -13.58 31.64
N LEU A 74 5.10 -13.69 32.21
CA LEU A 74 6.35 -13.44 31.47
C LEU A 74 6.54 -14.40 30.28
N ALA A 75 6.01 -15.62 30.37
CA ALA A 75 6.06 -16.59 29.29
C ALA A 75 5.27 -16.12 28.06
N GLU A 76 4.12 -15.48 28.26
CA GLU A 76 3.34 -14.88 27.16
C GLU A 76 4.09 -13.71 26.51
N VAL A 77 4.66 -12.80 27.31
CA VAL A 77 5.45 -11.68 26.76
C VAL A 77 6.60 -12.18 25.88
N ARG A 78 7.26 -13.27 26.28
CA ARG A 78 8.32 -13.92 25.48
C ARG A 78 7.78 -14.53 24.18
N ARG A 79 6.61 -15.16 24.21
CA ARG A 79 5.95 -15.69 23.01
C ARG A 79 5.57 -14.57 22.04
N ASP A 80 5.02 -13.47 22.55
CA ASP A 80 4.65 -12.31 21.74
C ASP A 80 5.87 -11.68 21.06
N LEU A 81 6.97 -11.48 21.80
CA LEU A 81 8.20 -10.95 21.23
C LEU A 81 8.80 -11.88 20.16
N ALA A 82 8.74 -13.20 20.37
CA ALA A 82 9.19 -14.16 19.36
C ALA A 82 8.30 -14.14 18.10
N ALA A 83 6.97 -14.04 18.27
CA ALA A 83 6.04 -13.93 17.15
C ALA A 83 6.23 -12.61 16.38
N PHE A 84 6.48 -11.50 17.09
CA PHE A 84 6.83 -10.21 16.50
C PHE A 84 8.07 -10.32 15.60
N ASP A 85 9.12 -11.02 16.05
CA ASP A 85 10.35 -11.22 15.27
C ASP A 85 10.14 -12.06 14.03
N GLN A 86 9.33 -13.11 14.15
CA GLN A 86 8.94 -13.92 13.01
C GLN A 86 8.23 -13.06 11.96
N LEU A 87 7.24 -12.25 12.34
CA LEU A 87 6.50 -11.38 11.43
C LEU A 87 7.37 -10.29 10.80
N ARG A 88 8.28 -9.66 11.57
CA ARG A 88 9.12 -8.55 11.11
C ARG A 88 9.85 -8.87 9.81
N SER A 89 10.51 -10.03 9.74
CA SER A 89 11.26 -10.45 8.55
C SER A 89 10.38 -10.68 7.31
N ARG A 90 9.13 -11.13 7.48
CA ARG A 90 8.18 -11.33 6.38
C ARG A 90 7.61 -10.01 5.91
N LEU A 91 7.25 -9.12 6.83
CA LEU A 91 6.76 -7.77 6.51
C LEU A 91 7.76 -6.98 5.66
N VAL A 92 9.05 -7.04 5.98
CA VAL A 92 10.09 -6.38 5.16
C VAL A 92 10.08 -6.89 3.71
N ARG A 93 9.94 -8.21 3.50
CA ARG A 93 9.91 -8.80 2.17
C ARG A 93 8.63 -8.43 1.41
N VAL A 94 7.48 -8.50 2.06
CA VAL A 94 6.18 -8.16 1.46
C VAL A 94 6.13 -6.68 1.09
N ASN A 95 6.57 -5.78 1.99
CA ASN A 95 6.61 -4.34 1.72
C ASN A 95 7.48 -4.02 0.51
N ARG A 96 8.68 -4.62 0.40
CA ARG A 96 9.54 -4.40 -0.76
C ARG A 96 8.91 -4.86 -2.08
N ILE A 97 8.15 -5.96 -2.06
CA ILE A 97 7.43 -6.42 -3.26
C ILE A 97 6.30 -5.44 -3.59
N GLN A 98 5.53 -5.03 -2.58
CA GLN A 98 4.42 -4.10 -2.73
C GLN A 98 4.88 -2.73 -3.26
N GLU A 99 5.97 -2.18 -2.73
CA GLU A 99 6.57 -0.92 -3.19
C GLU A 99 6.96 -1.02 -4.67
N ARG A 100 7.67 -2.09 -5.07
CA ARG A 100 8.06 -2.29 -6.47
C ARG A 100 6.87 -2.45 -7.40
N MET A 101 5.81 -3.14 -6.97
CA MET A 101 4.57 -3.27 -7.72
C MET A 101 3.90 -1.91 -7.90
N ALA A 102 3.81 -1.12 -6.83
CA ALA A 102 3.22 0.22 -6.84
C ALA A 102 4.00 1.18 -7.75
N ASP A 103 5.34 1.19 -7.67
CA ASP A 103 6.20 2.00 -8.52
C ASP A 103 6.07 1.60 -10.00
N SER A 104 6.01 0.30 -10.29
CA SER A 104 5.81 -0.20 -11.66
C SER A 104 4.43 0.19 -12.20
N GLN A 105 3.40 0.12 -11.37
CA GLN A 105 2.04 0.54 -11.74
C GLN A 105 1.99 2.05 -12.03
N LEU A 106 2.66 2.87 -11.21
CA LEU A 106 2.77 4.31 -11.42
C LEU A 106 3.49 4.63 -12.73
N ALA A 107 4.63 3.97 -13.00
CA ALA A 107 5.40 4.15 -14.22
C ALA A 107 4.58 3.78 -15.47
N LEU A 108 3.96 2.60 -15.49
CA LEU A 108 3.07 2.16 -16.57
C LEU A 108 1.91 3.15 -16.80
N GLY A 109 1.28 3.61 -15.71
CA GLY A 109 0.23 4.61 -15.78
C GLY A 109 0.72 5.92 -16.41
N SER A 110 1.92 6.38 -16.04
CA SER A 110 2.53 7.58 -16.62
C SER A 110 2.81 7.41 -18.11
N ASP A 111 3.35 6.26 -18.54
CA ASP A 111 3.62 5.95 -19.94
C ASP A 111 2.33 6.00 -20.77
N VAL A 112 1.29 5.31 -20.31
CA VAL A 112 -0.05 5.32 -20.95
C VAL A 112 -0.60 6.73 -21.03
N MET A 113 -0.57 7.49 -19.92
CA MET A 113 -1.16 8.82 -19.89
C MET A 113 -0.44 9.82 -20.79
N ASN A 114 0.89 9.77 -20.86
CA ASN A 114 1.64 10.61 -21.78
C ASN A 114 1.35 10.27 -23.24
N ALA A 115 1.36 8.98 -23.59
CA ALA A 115 1.04 8.54 -24.95
C ALA A 115 -0.37 8.93 -25.38
N VAL A 116 -1.37 8.75 -24.51
CA VAL A 116 -2.77 9.11 -24.80
C VAL A 116 -2.97 10.63 -24.90
N LEU A 117 -2.26 11.42 -24.10
CA LEU A 117 -2.30 12.89 -24.21
C LEU A 117 -1.73 13.39 -25.54
N GLU A 118 -0.60 12.82 -25.97
CA GLU A 118 0.00 13.10 -27.27
C GLU A 118 -0.93 12.68 -28.42
N GLY A 119 -1.49 11.46 -28.35
CA GLY A 119 -2.50 10.97 -29.29
C GLY A 119 -3.75 11.87 -29.36
N TYR A 120 -4.24 12.35 -28.22
CA TYR A 120 -5.35 13.29 -28.16
C TYR A 120 -5.00 14.65 -28.77
N ALA A 121 -3.75 15.12 -28.62
CA ALA A 121 -3.28 16.32 -29.27
C ALA A 121 -3.31 16.18 -30.80
N PHE A 122 -2.85 15.05 -31.35
CA PHE A 122 -2.97 14.76 -32.77
C PHE A 122 -4.44 14.71 -33.22
N LEU A 123 -5.31 14.03 -32.46
CA LEU A 123 -6.75 13.97 -32.76
C LEU A 123 -7.39 15.36 -32.85
N LYS A 124 -6.99 16.32 -32.00
CA LYS A 124 -7.51 17.70 -32.04
C LYS A 124 -7.09 18.46 -33.30
N VAL A 125 -5.92 18.15 -33.86
CA VAL A 125 -5.35 18.84 -35.01
C VAL A 125 -5.80 18.19 -36.31
N ALA A 126 -5.59 16.87 -36.44
CA ALA A 126 -5.84 16.11 -37.66
C ALA A 126 -7.29 15.58 -37.77
N GLY A 127 -8.01 15.42 -36.65
CA GLY A 127 -9.37 14.85 -36.67
C GLY A 127 -10.48 15.81 -37.08
N LYS A 128 -10.17 17.09 -37.37
CA LYS A 128 -11.15 18.06 -37.85
C LYS A 128 -11.47 17.79 -39.32
N GLY A 129 -12.73 17.46 -39.62
CA GLY A 129 -13.19 17.13 -40.97
C GLY A 129 -13.18 15.63 -41.31
N GLU A 130 -12.63 14.79 -40.43
CA GLU A 130 -12.55 13.32 -40.60
C GLU A 130 -13.70 12.56 -39.90
N GLY A 131 -14.78 13.27 -39.51
CA GLY A 131 -15.90 12.66 -38.78
C GLY A 131 -15.61 12.25 -37.32
N LEU A 132 -14.45 12.62 -36.77
CA LEU A 132 -14.00 12.24 -35.43
C LEU A 132 -14.46 13.19 -34.31
N ASP A 133 -15.38 14.12 -34.60
CA ASP A 133 -15.82 15.15 -33.64
C ASP A 133 -16.52 14.56 -32.41
N ALA A 134 -17.30 13.49 -32.58
CA ALA A 134 -17.94 12.79 -31.46
C ALA A 134 -16.90 12.17 -30.51
N ALA A 135 -15.88 11.52 -31.06
CA ALA A 135 -14.78 10.93 -30.28
C ALA A 135 -13.95 12.01 -29.56
N ARG A 136 -13.64 13.10 -30.25
CA ARG A 136 -12.94 14.26 -29.67
C ARG A 136 -13.72 14.87 -28.51
N LYS A 137 -15.05 14.99 -28.65
CA LYS A 137 -15.95 15.51 -27.61
C LYS A 137 -15.98 14.57 -26.41
N ALA A 138 -16.10 13.26 -26.63
CA ALA A 138 -16.10 12.27 -25.55
C ALA A 138 -14.81 12.34 -24.70
N LEU A 139 -13.64 12.43 -25.34
CA LEU A 139 -12.36 12.56 -24.64
C LEU A 139 -12.17 13.92 -23.96
N SER A 140 -12.79 14.99 -24.48
CA SER A 140 -12.66 16.34 -23.93
C SER A 140 -13.26 16.51 -22.54
N VAL A 141 -14.18 15.62 -22.13
CA VAL A 141 -14.84 15.64 -20.82
C VAL A 141 -13.84 15.66 -19.68
N ARG A 142 -12.68 15.00 -19.84
CA ARG A 142 -11.58 15.01 -18.86
C ARG A 142 -11.08 16.41 -18.50
N PHE A 143 -11.14 17.36 -19.45
CA PHE A 143 -10.63 18.72 -19.28
C PHE A 143 -11.72 19.72 -18.87
N ALA A 144 -12.97 19.27 -18.73
CA ALA A 144 -14.05 20.11 -18.23
C ALA A 144 -13.75 20.52 -16.78
N LYS A 145 -13.77 21.82 -16.49
CA LYS A 145 -13.61 22.33 -15.12
C LYS A 145 -14.88 22.01 -14.32
N SER A 146 -14.71 21.44 -13.13
CA SER A 146 -15.79 21.38 -12.14
C SER A 146 -16.22 22.80 -11.75
N PRO A 147 -17.52 23.12 -11.70
CA PRO A 147 -17.97 24.40 -11.18
C PRO A 147 -17.52 24.55 -9.73
N ARG A 148 -16.84 25.65 -9.40
CA ARG A 148 -16.50 26.00 -8.01
C ARG A 148 -17.80 26.09 -7.22
N LYS A 149 -17.95 25.24 -6.21
CA LYS A 149 -19.00 25.40 -5.20
C LYS A 149 -18.71 26.73 -4.49
N LYS A 150 -19.56 27.75 -4.69
CA LYS A 150 -19.58 28.93 -3.82
C LYS A 150 -20.06 28.41 -2.46
N GLU A 151 -19.17 28.35 -1.48
CA GLU A 151 -19.59 28.29 -0.09
C GLU A 151 -20.30 29.61 0.22
N GLU A 152 -21.62 29.54 0.39
CA GLU A 152 -22.36 30.59 1.09
C GLU A 152 -21.80 30.67 2.51
N VAL A 153 -21.09 31.77 2.78
CA VAL A 153 -20.72 32.18 4.12
C VAL A 153 -22.03 32.45 4.86
N ALA A 154 -22.47 31.51 5.70
CA ALA A 154 -23.50 31.78 6.68
C ALA A 154 -22.93 32.79 7.68
N GLY A 155 -23.52 33.98 7.70
CA GLY A 155 -23.17 35.07 8.61
C GLY A 155 -23.65 34.80 10.04
N ASP A 156 -22.82 35.31 10.95
CA ASP A 156 -23.00 35.73 12.36
C ASP A 156 -24.26 35.29 13.11
#